data_AF-A0AAE2SH24-F1
#
_entry.id   AF-A0AAE2SH24-F1
#
_cell.length_a   1.000
_cell.length_b   1.000
_cell.length_c   1.000
_cell.angle_alpha   90.00
_cell.angle_beta   90.00
_cell.angle_gamma   90.00
#
_symmetry.space_group_name_H-M   'P 1'
#
loop_
_entity.id
_entity.type
_entity.pdbx_description
1 polymer ?
#
loop_
_entity_poly.entity_id
_entity_poly.type
_entity_poly.pdbx_seq_one_letter_code
_entity_poly.pdbx_strand_id
1 'polypeptide(L)'
;MNTLSKLEILADAAKYDASCASSGAAKKNSSQGKGVGSTGGAGICHSYAPDGRCISLLKLLLTNVCLYDCHYCINRRSSNVRRARFTPEEVVELTLSFYKRNYIEGLFLSSGIIRSADYTMEQLIQVAKTLRDDHHFRGYIHLKTIPEASPELIELAGKYADRLSINVELPRQETLAKLAPEKNVARTRDAMGSIGEKIKESKVIKRELRKKKVRSQVGTFATGQSTQMIIGADGSTDAHFLTRAEDLYGNFKLNRVYYSAFSPIPEPSVILPLKSPPLVREHRLYQADWLLRFYGYDVAELMPAEAPNLDLDIDPKLSWALRNRQVFPVDVNRSPIELLYRIPGLGVRNAQRIVGLRRHHALRLQDLIKLRVNLKKCLPFMICIDHSPSRLEWSSERLRAHFAPPPEQLELSFDPPSTSKPVSSDLSTAKEAHHGEF
;
A
#
# COMPACT_ATOMS: atom_id res chain seq x y z
N MET A 1 -27.17 17.40 -10.23
CA MET A 1 -25.73 17.66 -9.99
C MET A 1 -24.98 17.24 -11.24
N ASN A 2 -24.13 18.10 -11.81
CA ASN A 2 -23.41 17.80 -13.05
C ASN A 2 -22.24 16.82 -12.80
N THR A 3 -21.66 16.27 -13.88
CA THR A 3 -20.59 15.27 -13.83
C THR A 3 -19.33 15.77 -13.12
N LEU A 4 -18.98 17.05 -13.27
CA LEU A 4 -17.81 17.65 -12.63
C LEU A 4 -17.99 17.76 -11.10
N SER A 5 -19.15 18.23 -10.63
CA SER A 5 -19.43 18.29 -9.20
C SER A 5 -19.50 16.90 -8.56
N LYS A 6 -20.02 15.90 -9.28
CA LYS A 6 -19.97 14.50 -8.84
C LYS A 6 -18.52 14.01 -8.74
N LEU A 7 -17.69 14.32 -9.74
CA LEU A 7 -16.28 13.95 -9.78
C LEU A 7 -15.53 14.52 -8.57
N GLU A 8 -15.71 15.79 -8.25
CA GLU A 8 -15.09 16.42 -7.08
C GLU A 8 -15.45 15.71 -5.77
N ILE A 9 -16.73 15.39 -5.57
CA ILE A 9 -17.22 14.72 -4.36
C ILE A 9 -16.66 13.29 -4.28
N LEU A 10 -16.72 12.54 -5.39
CA LEU A 10 -16.41 11.12 -5.42
C LEU A 10 -14.90 10.85 -5.47
N ALA A 11 -14.12 11.73 -6.09
CA ALA A 11 -12.66 11.72 -6.03
C ALA A 11 -12.15 12.06 -4.62
N ASP A 12 -12.74 13.07 -3.96
CA ASP A 12 -12.36 13.39 -2.57
C ASP A 12 -12.72 12.26 -1.61
N ALA A 13 -13.90 11.65 -1.76
CA ALA A 13 -14.29 10.49 -0.97
C ALA A 13 -13.40 9.25 -1.22
N ALA A 14 -12.84 9.10 -2.43
CA ALA A 14 -11.93 8.01 -2.77
C ALA A 14 -10.54 8.14 -2.12
N LYS A 15 -10.15 9.31 -1.57
CA LYS A 15 -8.81 9.51 -1.00
C LYS A 15 -8.52 8.62 0.21
N TYR A 16 -9.56 8.19 0.93
CA TYR A 16 -9.48 7.32 2.11
C TYR A 16 -9.25 5.83 1.77
N ASP A 17 -9.23 5.45 0.49
CA ASP A 17 -8.97 4.09 0.03
C ASP A 17 -7.48 3.94 -0.37
N ALA A 18 -6.64 3.26 0.41
CA ALA A 18 -5.19 3.20 0.15
C ALA A 18 -4.77 2.12 -0.85
N SER A 19 -5.50 1.97 -1.94
CA SER A 19 -5.19 0.97 -2.97
C SER A 19 -4.19 1.44 -4.05
N CYS A 20 -3.75 2.71 -3.98
CA CYS A 20 -2.75 3.29 -4.87
C CYS A 20 -1.88 4.33 -4.14
N ALA A 21 -0.66 4.56 -4.64
CA ALA A 21 0.21 5.60 -4.12
C ALA A 21 -0.41 6.96 -4.46
N SER A 22 -0.94 7.63 -3.44
CA SER A 22 -1.46 8.98 -3.57
C SER A 22 -0.32 9.92 -3.18
N SER A 23 0.17 10.72 -4.12
CA SER A 23 1.11 11.79 -3.80
C SER A 23 0.37 12.80 -2.91
N GLY A 24 0.75 12.90 -1.63
CA GLY A 24 0.24 13.90 -0.68
C GLY A 24 0.68 15.33 -1.01
N ALA A 25 0.80 15.66 -2.30
CA ALA A 25 1.18 16.98 -2.77
C ALA A 25 0.17 18.01 -2.25
N ALA A 26 0.68 19.08 -1.63
CA ALA A 26 -0.12 20.20 -1.17
C ALA A 26 -1.03 20.70 -2.31
N LYS A 27 -2.27 21.08 -1.99
CA LYS A 27 -3.17 21.69 -2.97
C LYS A 27 -2.59 23.03 -3.41
N LYS A 28 -2.20 23.11 -4.67
CA LYS A 28 -1.76 24.33 -5.38
C LYS A 28 -2.75 24.53 -6.50
N ASN A 29 -3.22 25.75 -6.70
CA ASN A 29 -4.04 26.10 -7.84
C ASN A 29 -3.47 27.34 -8.49
N SER A 30 -3.67 27.45 -9.80
CA SER A 30 -3.37 28.67 -10.56
C SER A 30 -4.64 29.46 -10.84
N SER A 31 -5.67 29.32 -10.00
CA SER A 31 -6.99 29.93 -10.22
C SER A 31 -6.96 31.47 -10.13
N GLN A 32 -5.89 32.04 -9.56
CA GLN A 32 -5.66 33.49 -9.53
C GLN A 32 -4.89 34.03 -10.76
N GLY A 33 -4.71 33.22 -11.81
CA GLY A 33 -4.07 33.65 -13.07
C GLY A 33 -2.55 33.86 -12.98
N LYS A 34 -1.94 33.71 -11.81
CA LYS A 34 -0.49 33.66 -11.62
C LYS A 34 -0.05 32.20 -11.52
N GLY A 35 0.54 31.68 -12.59
CA GLY A 35 1.11 30.32 -12.64
C GLY A 35 0.40 29.39 -13.62
N VAL A 36 0.99 28.20 -13.81
CA VAL A 36 0.45 27.11 -14.63
C VAL A 36 0.37 25.86 -13.76
N GLY A 37 -0.74 25.13 -13.89
CA GLY A 37 -0.96 23.86 -13.20
C GLY A 37 -1.79 23.97 -11.92
N SER A 38 -2.34 22.84 -11.50
CA SER A 38 -3.08 22.70 -10.24
C SER A 38 -2.83 21.30 -9.69
N THR A 39 -2.42 21.19 -8.44
CA THR A 39 -2.34 19.92 -7.71
C THR A 39 -3.65 19.69 -6.98
N GLY A 40 -4.49 18.77 -7.49
CA GLY A 40 -5.67 18.27 -6.80
C GLY A 40 -6.96 18.21 -7.63
N GLY A 41 -7.91 17.37 -7.17
CA GLY A 41 -9.33 17.44 -7.53
C GLY A 41 -9.84 16.42 -8.56
N ALA A 42 -9.00 15.90 -9.45
CA ALA A 42 -9.45 15.04 -10.55
C ALA A 42 -9.43 13.52 -10.26
N GLY A 43 -9.12 13.12 -9.02
CA GLY A 43 -9.09 11.71 -8.63
C GLY A 43 -7.98 10.89 -9.29
N ILE A 44 -6.90 11.48 -9.77
CA ILE A 44 -5.79 10.72 -10.37
C ILE A 44 -4.83 10.21 -9.29
N CYS A 45 -4.48 8.93 -9.33
CA CYS A 45 -3.43 8.35 -8.46
C CYS A 45 -2.44 7.50 -9.26
N HIS A 46 -1.30 7.17 -8.64
CA HIS A 46 -0.26 6.35 -9.27
C HIS A 46 -0.27 4.93 -8.72
N SER A 47 -0.15 3.95 -9.61
CA SER A 47 -0.05 2.54 -9.25
C SER A 47 1.06 1.88 -10.06
N TYR A 48 1.42 0.65 -9.70
CA TYR A 48 2.41 -0.12 -10.45
C TYR A 48 1.70 -1.25 -11.19
N ALA A 49 1.88 -1.26 -12.51
CA ALA A 49 1.42 -2.33 -13.37
C ALA A 49 2.19 -3.64 -13.07
N PRO A 50 1.67 -4.82 -13.46
CA PRO A 50 2.35 -6.10 -13.26
C PRO A 50 3.76 -6.19 -13.87
N ASP A 51 4.10 -5.32 -14.84
CA ASP A 51 5.41 -5.20 -15.47
C ASP A 51 6.39 -4.27 -14.71
N GLY A 52 5.94 -3.66 -13.61
CA GLY A 52 6.74 -2.76 -12.77
C GLY A 52 6.72 -1.29 -13.22
N ARG A 53 6.00 -0.93 -14.28
CA ARG A 53 5.84 0.48 -14.67
C ARG A 53 4.89 1.21 -13.73
N CYS A 54 5.25 2.45 -13.39
CA CYS A 54 4.33 3.37 -12.74
C CYS A 54 3.29 3.84 -13.76
N ILE A 55 2.01 3.72 -13.43
CA ILE A 55 0.89 4.11 -14.27
C ILE A 55 -0.04 5.08 -13.54
N SER A 56 -0.62 6.02 -14.29
CA SER A 56 -1.63 6.96 -13.76
C SER A 56 -3.04 6.40 -13.92
N LEU A 57 -3.81 6.33 -12.84
CA LEU A 57 -5.17 5.79 -12.82
C LEU A 57 -6.18 6.86 -12.41
N LEU A 58 -7.34 6.87 -13.07
CA LEU A 58 -8.52 7.59 -12.58
C LEU A 58 -9.14 6.79 -11.44
N LYS A 59 -8.98 7.26 -10.21
CA LYS A 59 -9.49 6.66 -8.99
C LYS A 59 -10.84 7.27 -8.63
N LEU A 60 -11.89 6.47 -8.76
CA LEU A 60 -13.27 6.92 -8.55
C LEU A 60 -14.04 5.97 -7.64
N LEU A 61 -14.98 6.57 -6.92
CA LEU A 61 -16.13 5.86 -6.40
C LEU A 61 -17.28 6.00 -7.40
N LEU A 62 -17.95 4.90 -7.75
CA LEU A 62 -19.23 4.95 -8.47
C LEU A 62 -20.26 5.76 -7.66
N THR A 63 -20.27 5.57 -6.35
CA THR A 63 -21.08 6.33 -5.40
C THR A 63 -20.39 6.35 -4.05
N ASN A 64 -20.57 7.43 -3.30
CA ASN A 64 -20.20 7.46 -1.88
C ASN A 64 -21.40 7.19 -0.97
N VAL A 65 -22.60 6.95 -1.51
CA VAL A 65 -23.73 6.41 -0.74
C VAL A 65 -23.43 4.96 -0.36
N CYS A 66 -23.60 4.62 0.92
CA CYS A 66 -23.34 3.27 1.43
C CYS A 66 -24.43 2.85 2.41
N LEU A 67 -24.88 1.59 2.33
CA LEU A 67 -25.78 0.97 3.29
C LEU A 67 -25.08 0.57 4.60
N TYR A 68 -23.75 0.41 4.57
CA TYR A 68 -22.98 -0.09 5.72
C TYR A 68 -22.55 1.07 6.63
N ASP A 69 -22.35 0.75 7.90
CA ASP A 69 -22.01 1.72 8.94
C ASP A 69 -20.60 1.55 9.51
N CYS A 70 -19.62 1.23 8.65
CA CYS A 70 -18.23 1.05 9.08
C CYS A 70 -17.69 2.30 9.77
N HIS A 71 -17.40 2.22 11.08
CA HIS A 71 -17.10 3.37 11.94
C HIS A 71 -15.93 4.21 11.45
N TYR A 72 -14.92 3.59 10.82
CA TYR A 72 -13.72 4.24 10.29
C TYR A 72 -13.89 4.89 8.91
N CYS A 73 -15.04 4.68 8.24
CA CYS A 73 -15.25 5.10 6.87
C CYS A 73 -16.05 6.40 6.80
N ILE A 74 -15.52 7.42 6.13
CA ILE A 74 -16.26 8.68 5.88
C ILE A 74 -17.57 8.46 5.11
N ASN A 75 -17.63 7.37 4.33
CA ASN A 75 -18.78 7.04 3.49
C ASN A 75 -19.83 6.19 4.22
N ARG A 76 -19.65 5.87 5.51
CA ARG A 76 -20.64 5.13 6.30
C ARG A 76 -22.01 5.81 6.25
N ARG A 77 -23.10 5.04 6.35
CA ARG A 77 -24.47 5.56 6.20
C ARG A 77 -24.78 6.70 7.17
N SER A 78 -24.21 6.67 8.38
CA SER A 78 -24.46 7.64 9.44
C SER A 78 -23.67 8.96 9.27
N SER A 79 -22.70 9.03 8.37
CA SER A 79 -21.90 10.24 8.18
C SER A 79 -22.63 11.33 7.42
N ASN A 80 -22.61 12.55 7.94
CA ASN A 80 -23.19 13.73 7.32
C ASN A 80 -22.24 14.36 6.29
N VAL A 81 -22.09 13.72 5.13
CA VAL A 81 -21.26 14.20 4.01
C VAL A 81 -22.09 14.34 2.75
N ARG A 82 -21.69 15.25 1.85
CA ARG A 82 -22.33 15.42 0.54
C ARG A 82 -22.26 14.08 -0.23
N ARG A 83 -23.41 13.61 -0.70
CA ARG A 83 -23.52 12.36 -1.44
C ARG A 83 -23.69 12.60 -2.94
N ALA A 84 -23.03 11.76 -3.73
CA ALA A 84 -23.12 11.76 -5.17
C ALA A 84 -23.10 10.31 -5.68
N ARG A 85 -23.65 10.11 -6.87
CA ARG A 85 -23.66 8.83 -7.58
C ARG A 85 -23.52 9.09 -9.07
N PHE A 86 -22.62 8.35 -9.69
CA PHE A 86 -22.55 8.22 -11.14
C PHE A 86 -23.46 7.10 -11.63
N THR A 87 -23.96 7.24 -12.86
CA THR A 87 -24.41 6.09 -13.65
C THR A 87 -23.18 5.39 -14.26
N PRO A 88 -23.28 4.10 -14.65
CA PRO A 88 -22.20 3.43 -15.35
C PRO A 88 -21.70 4.21 -16.59
N GLU A 89 -22.63 4.78 -17.36
CA GLU A 89 -22.34 5.55 -18.58
C GLU A 89 -21.51 6.80 -18.28
N GLU A 90 -21.82 7.53 -17.20
CA GLU A 90 -21.04 8.70 -16.78
C GLU A 90 -19.59 8.31 -16.43
N VAL A 91 -19.37 7.17 -15.78
CA VAL A 91 -18.02 6.68 -15.45
C VAL A 91 -17.26 6.27 -16.72
N VAL A 92 -17.93 5.60 -17.66
CA VAL A 92 -17.36 5.22 -18.96
C VAL A 92 -16.92 6.46 -19.72
N GLU A 93 -17.80 7.46 -19.87
CA GLU A 93 -17.51 8.69 -20.60
C GLU A 93 -16.34 9.47 -19.97
N LEU A 94 -16.33 9.59 -18.64
CA LEU A 94 -15.22 10.21 -17.91
C LEU A 94 -13.90 9.47 -18.16
N THR A 95 -13.90 8.15 -18.03
CA THR A 95 -12.70 7.33 -18.21
C THR A 95 -12.14 7.51 -19.62
N LEU A 96 -12.98 7.42 -20.65
CA LEU A 96 -12.57 7.61 -22.04
C LEU A 96 -12.06 9.02 -22.31
N SER A 97 -12.70 10.03 -21.72
CA SER A 97 -12.31 11.44 -21.88
C SER A 97 -10.94 11.74 -21.28
N PHE A 98 -10.65 11.21 -20.09
CA PHE A 98 -9.32 11.35 -19.46
C PHE A 98 -8.26 10.56 -20.22
N TYR A 99 -8.59 9.34 -20.67
CA TYR A 99 -7.67 8.50 -21.42
C TYR A 99 -7.29 9.11 -22.77
N LYS A 100 -8.27 9.58 -23.56
CA LYS A 100 -8.03 10.22 -24.87
C LYS A 100 -7.19 11.50 -24.78
N ARG A 101 -7.18 12.16 -23.61
CA ARG A 101 -6.36 13.34 -23.32
C ARG A 101 -4.99 13.01 -22.71
N ASN A 102 -4.64 11.72 -22.62
CA ASN A 102 -3.41 11.21 -22.01
C ASN A 102 -3.22 11.62 -20.53
N TYR A 103 -4.32 11.80 -19.78
CA TYR A 103 -4.24 12.09 -18.34
C TYR A 103 -4.13 10.83 -17.49
N ILE A 104 -4.57 9.70 -18.02
CA ILE A 104 -4.58 8.39 -17.33
C ILE A 104 -4.24 7.28 -18.32
N GLU A 105 -3.75 6.17 -17.79
CA GLU A 105 -3.54 4.90 -18.50
C GLU A 105 -4.57 3.85 -18.08
N GLY A 106 -5.46 4.17 -17.12
CA GLY A 106 -6.45 3.23 -16.61
C GLY A 106 -7.43 3.79 -15.59
N LEU A 107 -8.31 2.92 -15.12
CA LEU A 107 -9.39 3.17 -14.16
C LEU A 107 -9.16 2.34 -12.90
N PHE A 108 -9.26 2.98 -11.74
CA PHE A 108 -9.46 2.33 -10.44
C PHE A 108 -10.89 2.65 -9.98
N LEU A 109 -11.77 1.64 -9.95
CA LEU A 109 -13.17 1.83 -9.61
C LEU A 109 -13.56 1.05 -8.35
N SER A 110 -14.15 1.79 -7.41
CA SER A 110 -14.69 1.29 -6.15
C SER A 110 -16.09 1.88 -5.94
N SER A 111 -16.79 1.53 -4.86
CA SER A 111 -18.13 2.05 -4.58
C SER A 111 -18.49 1.89 -3.11
N GLY A 112 -19.35 2.78 -2.61
CA GLY A 112 -20.25 2.45 -1.51
C GLY A 112 -21.33 1.47 -1.96
N ILE A 113 -21.95 0.78 -1.01
CA ILE A 113 -22.93 -0.28 -1.30
C ILE A 113 -24.32 0.34 -1.37
N ILE A 114 -25.01 0.16 -2.49
CA ILE A 114 -26.37 0.66 -2.73
C ILE A 114 -27.29 -0.51 -3.07
N ARG A 115 -28.52 -0.50 -2.52
CA ARG A 115 -29.54 -1.57 -2.66
C ARG A 115 -29.09 -2.94 -2.13
N SER A 116 -28.07 -3.56 -2.72
CA SER A 116 -27.43 -4.79 -2.28
C SER A 116 -25.98 -4.85 -2.76
N ALA A 117 -25.20 -5.78 -2.20
CA ALA A 117 -23.85 -6.08 -2.66
C ALA A 117 -23.84 -6.49 -4.14
N ASP A 118 -24.76 -7.37 -4.53
CA ASP A 118 -24.92 -7.85 -5.91
C ASP A 118 -25.24 -6.72 -6.88
N TYR A 119 -26.26 -5.90 -6.58
CA TYR A 119 -26.63 -4.79 -7.44
C TYR A 119 -25.47 -3.81 -7.62
N THR A 120 -24.72 -3.53 -6.55
CA THR A 120 -23.56 -2.64 -6.64
C THR A 120 -22.46 -3.26 -7.51
N MET A 121 -22.17 -4.57 -7.34
CA MET A 121 -21.20 -5.27 -8.18
C MET A 121 -21.62 -5.32 -9.65
N GLU A 122 -22.91 -5.53 -9.96
CA GLU A 122 -23.44 -5.47 -11.32
C GLU A 122 -23.14 -4.11 -11.97
N GLN A 123 -23.30 -2.99 -11.24
CA GLN A 123 -22.98 -1.67 -11.78
C GLN A 123 -21.47 -1.50 -12.06
N LEU A 124 -20.60 -1.99 -11.17
CA LEU A 124 -19.15 -1.96 -11.38
C LEU A 124 -18.72 -2.80 -12.59
N ILE A 125 -19.33 -3.99 -12.73
CA ILE A 125 -19.11 -4.88 -13.86
C ILE A 125 -19.60 -4.22 -15.15
N GLN A 126 -20.76 -3.56 -15.13
CA GLN A 126 -21.31 -2.88 -16.31
C GLN A 126 -20.33 -1.82 -16.86
N VAL A 127 -19.71 -1.01 -15.99
CA VAL A 127 -18.67 -0.05 -16.40
C VAL A 127 -17.51 -0.76 -17.10
N ALA A 128 -16.95 -1.79 -16.46
CA ALA A 128 -15.80 -2.51 -17.02
C ALA A 128 -16.13 -3.24 -18.32
N LYS A 129 -17.31 -3.87 -18.38
CA LYS A 129 -17.82 -4.56 -19.55
C LYS A 129 -18.00 -3.60 -20.72
N THR A 130 -18.72 -2.50 -20.54
CA THR A 130 -18.93 -1.49 -21.60
C THR A 130 -17.61 -0.88 -22.08
N LEU A 131 -16.65 -0.63 -21.17
CA LEU A 131 -15.30 -0.20 -21.58
C LEU A 131 -14.63 -1.23 -22.49
N ARG A 132 -14.69 -2.53 -22.16
CA ARG A 132 -14.01 -3.60 -22.92
C ARG A 132 -14.72 -3.97 -24.22
N ASP A 133 -16.03 -4.17 -24.16
CA ASP A 133 -16.82 -4.75 -25.24
C ASP A 133 -17.22 -3.67 -26.24
N ASP A 134 -17.78 -2.55 -25.76
CA ASP A 134 -18.37 -1.51 -26.63
C ASP A 134 -17.33 -0.48 -27.10
N HIS A 135 -16.38 -0.13 -26.22
CA HIS A 135 -15.37 0.89 -26.51
C HIS A 135 -13.97 0.34 -26.78
N HIS A 136 -13.79 -0.99 -26.71
CA HIS A 136 -12.51 -1.66 -26.91
C HIS A 136 -11.35 -1.05 -26.11
N PHE A 137 -11.64 -0.51 -24.94
CA PHE A 137 -10.67 0.11 -24.05
C PHE A 137 -9.62 -0.93 -23.66
N ARG A 138 -8.34 -0.63 -23.95
CA ARG A 138 -7.18 -1.49 -23.62
C ARG A 138 -6.33 -0.94 -22.47
N GLY A 139 -6.76 0.15 -21.84
CA GLY A 139 -6.11 0.67 -20.64
C GLY A 139 -6.34 -0.24 -19.43
N TYR A 140 -5.62 0.03 -18.35
CA TYR A 140 -5.65 -0.78 -17.13
C TYR A 140 -6.98 -0.61 -16.37
N ILE A 141 -7.59 -1.67 -15.87
CA ILE A 141 -8.79 -1.62 -15.03
C ILE A 141 -8.55 -2.37 -13.71
N HIS A 142 -8.64 -1.65 -12.60
CA HIS A 142 -8.65 -2.20 -11.25
C HIS A 142 -10.04 -2.04 -10.65
N LEU A 143 -10.70 -3.16 -10.35
CA LEU A 143 -11.98 -3.15 -9.64
C LEU A 143 -11.82 -3.55 -8.18
N LYS A 144 -12.48 -2.80 -7.29
CA LYS A 144 -12.67 -3.23 -5.91
C LYS A 144 -13.93 -4.07 -5.81
N THR A 145 -13.77 -5.33 -5.43
CA THR A 145 -14.88 -6.28 -5.30
C THR A 145 -15.51 -6.19 -3.92
N ILE A 146 -16.81 -6.45 -3.85
CA ILE A 146 -17.59 -6.52 -2.60
C ILE A 146 -17.71 -8.00 -2.23
N PRO A 147 -17.05 -8.48 -1.15
CA PRO A 147 -17.05 -9.90 -0.79
C PRO A 147 -18.44 -10.48 -0.51
N GLU A 148 -19.38 -9.64 -0.10
CA GLU A 148 -20.74 -10.03 0.20
C GLU A 148 -21.59 -10.26 -1.07
N ALA A 149 -21.08 -9.93 -2.25
CA ALA A 149 -21.75 -10.20 -3.51
C ALA A 149 -21.59 -11.67 -3.95
N SER A 150 -22.42 -12.10 -4.90
CA SER A 150 -22.41 -13.48 -5.38
C SER A 150 -21.06 -13.87 -6.02
N PRO A 151 -20.59 -15.11 -5.81
CA PRO A 151 -19.34 -15.58 -6.39
C PRO A 151 -19.30 -15.44 -7.91
N GLU A 152 -20.43 -15.61 -8.59
CA GLU A 152 -20.54 -15.50 -10.05
C GLU A 152 -20.28 -14.06 -10.53
N LEU A 153 -20.74 -13.06 -9.78
CA LEU A 153 -20.48 -11.65 -10.08
C LEU A 153 -19.00 -11.30 -9.85
N ILE A 154 -18.39 -11.83 -8.79
CA ILE A 154 -16.95 -11.63 -8.52
C ILE A 154 -16.10 -12.27 -9.64
N GLU A 155 -16.45 -13.48 -10.09
CA GLU A 155 -15.80 -14.12 -11.23
C GLU A 155 -16.01 -13.30 -12.52
N LEU A 156 -17.21 -12.80 -12.77
CA LEU A 156 -17.50 -11.97 -13.93
C LEU A 156 -16.70 -10.66 -13.92
N ALA A 157 -16.54 -10.01 -12.76
CA ALA A 157 -15.68 -8.84 -12.60
C ALA A 157 -14.24 -9.15 -13.00
N GLY A 158 -13.73 -10.32 -12.61
CA GLY A 158 -12.40 -10.78 -12.97
C GLY A 158 -12.19 -11.01 -14.46
N LYS A 159 -13.23 -11.21 -15.27
CA LYS A 159 -13.13 -11.34 -16.74
C LYS A 159 -12.89 -10.00 -17.45
N TYR A 160 -13.33 -8.89 -16.88
CA TYR A 160 -13.23 -7.55 -17.49
C TYR A 160 -12.12 -6.68 -16.86
N ALA A 161 -11.68 -7.00 -15.64
CA ALA A 161 -10.63 -6.28 -14.91
C ALA A 161 -9.23 -6.89 -15.11
N ASP A 162 -8.20 -6.04 -15.04
CA ASP A 162 -6.79 -6.48 -15.00
C ASP A 162 -6.36 -6.89 -13.59
N ARG A 163 -6.98 -6.30 -12.57
CA ARG A 163 -6.73 -6.56 -11.15
C ARG A 163 -8.00 -6.41 -10.32
N LEU A 164 -8.14 -7.30 -9.33
CA LEU A 164 -9.18 -7.22 -8.32
C LEU A 164 -8.58 -6.86 -6.96
N SER A 165 -9.35 -6.17 -6.11
CA SER A 165 -8.99 -5.99 -4.70
C SER A 165 -10.15 -6.19 -3.76
N ILE A 166 -9.85 -6.81 -2.62
CA ILE A 166 -10.75 -7.05 -1.50
C ILE A 166 -10.11 -6.48 -0.25
N ASN A 167 -10.80 -5.60 0.49
CA ASN A 167 -10.26 -5.10 1.75
C ASN A 167 -10.55 -6.07 2.90
N VAL A 168 -9.49 -6.47 3.61
CA VAL A 168 -9.59 -7.21 4.89
C VAL A 168 -9.79 -6.24 6.07
N GLU A 169 -9.38 -4.98 5.89
CA GLU A 169 -9.57 -3.83 6.80
C GLU A 169 -8.80 -3.92 8.11
N LEU A 170 -8.94 -4.98 8.90
CA LEU A 170 -8.29 -5.11 10.21
C LEU A 170 -7.62 -6.48 10.36
N PRO A 171 -6.52 -6.58 11.11
CA PRO A 171 -5.84 -7.84 11.29
C PRO A 171 -6.61 -8.82 12.19
N ARG A 172 -7.42 -8.30 13.13
CA ARG A 172 -8.17 -9.09 14.11
C ARG A 172 -9.67 -9.09 13.82
N GLN A 173 -10.24 -10.30 13.72
CA GLN A 173 -11.65 -10.52 13.37
C GLN A 173 -12.64 -9.96 14.39
N GLU A 174 -12.33 -10.11 15.69
CA GLU A 174 -13.18 -9.60 16.78
C GLU A 174 -13.41 -8.09 16.71
N THR A 175 -12.40 -7.35 16.24
CA THR A 175 -12.47 -5.89 16.18
C THR A 175 -13.14 -5.42 14.90
N LEU A 176 -13.07 -6.21 13.83
CA LEU A 176 -13.84 -5.96 12.61
C LEU A 176 -15.34 -6.01 12.87
N ALA A 177 -15.82 -7.01 13.61
CA ALA A 177 -17.26 -7.10 13.94
C ALA A 177 -17.77 -5.88 14.72
N LYS A 178 -16.91 -5.25 15.55
CA LYS A 178 -17.25 -4.02 16.28
C LYS A 178 -17.21 -2.78 15.39
N LEU A 179 -16.23 -2.67 14.50
CA LEU A 179 -15.99 -1.47 13.70
C LEU A 179 -16.69 -1.48 12.33
N ALA A 180 -17.10 -2.64 11.84
CA ALA A 180 -17.78 -2.83 10.56
C ALA A 180 -18.67 -4.08 10.63
N PRO A 181 -19.80 -4.01 11.36
CA PRO A 181 -20.63 -5.17 11.67
C PRO A 181 -21.23 -5.86 10.44
N GLU A 182 -21.40 -5.13 9.34
CA GLU A 182 -21.93 -5.69 8.09
C GLU A 182 -20.89 -6.47 7.27
N LYS A 183 -19.59 -6.38 7.60
CA LYS A 183 -18.53 -7.08 6.87
C LYS A 183 -18.33 -8.50 7.38
N ASN A 184 -18.18 -9.44 6.45
CA ASN A 184 -18.02 -10.85 6.78
C ASN A 184 -16.61 -11.37 6.42
N VAL A 185 -15.81 -11.71 7.44
CA VAL A 185 -14.44 -12.21 7.25
C VAL A 185 -14.40 -13.56 6.54
N ALA A 186 -15.37 -14.46 6.81
CA ALA A 186 -15.42 -15.76 6.14
C ALA A 186 -15.66 -15.57 4.64
N ARG A 187 -16.69 -14.78 4.26
CA ARG A 187 -16.94 -14.44 2.85
C ARG A 187 -15.76 -13.72 2.19
N THR A 188 -15.09 -12.83 2.93
CA THR A 188 -13.86 -12.16 2.47
C THR A 188 -12.78 -13.18 2.12
N ARG A 189 -12.53 -14.16 3.00
CA ARG A 189 -11.55 -15.24 2.75
C ARG A 189 -11.98 -16.12 1.58
N ASP A 190 -13.24 -16.53 1.51
CA ASP A 190 -13.75 -17.38 0.44
C ASP A 190 -13.64 -16.70 -0.93
N ALA A 191 -14.01 -15.42 -1.01
CA ALA A 191 -13.87 -14.62 -2.23
C ALA A 191 -12.41 -14.47 -2.66
N MET A 192 -11.49 -14.21 -1.73
CA MET A 192 -10.04 -14.13 -2.02
C MET A 192 -9.47 -15.47 -2.48
N GLY A 193 -9.93 -16.58 -1.91
CA GLY A 193 -9.58 -17.94 -2.31
C GLY A 193 -10.01 -18.23 -3.75
N SER A 194 -11.29 -18.03 -4.04
CA SER A 194 -11.88 -18.22 -5.37
C SER A 194 -11.19 -17.37 -6.44
N ILE A 195 -10.94 -16.09 -6.17
CA ILE A 195 -10.18 -15.21 -7.07
C ILE A 195 -8.76 -15.77 -7.31
N GLY A 196 -8.09 -16.22 -6.25
CA GLY A 196 -6.75 -16.79 -6.33
C GLY A 196 -6.67 -18.04 -7.21
N GLU A 197 -7.65 -18.94 -7.06
CA GLU A 197 -7.78 -20.15 -7.88
C GLU A 197 -7.99 -19.80 -9.36
N LYS A 198 -8.94 -18.91 -9.67
CA LYS A 198 -9.20 -18.46 -11.05
C LYS A 198 -8.00 -17.77 -11.68
N ILE A 199 -7.24 -16.97 -10.92
CA ILE A 199 -5.97 -16.38 -11.39
C ILE A 199 -4.97 -17.49 -11.74
N LYS A 200 -4.85 -18.52 -10.91
CA LYS A 200 -3.94 -19.65 -11.13
C LYS A 200 -4.33 -20.45 -12.37
N GLU A 201 -5.61 -20.80 -12.51
CA GLU A 201 -6.16 -21.48 -13.68
C GLU A 201 -5.88 -20.69 -14.97
N SER A 202 -6.21 -19.39 -14.97
CA SER A 202 -5.97 -18.49 -16.10
C SER A 202 -4.48 -18.42 -16.49
N LYS A 203 -3.57 -18.41 -15.50
CA LYS A 203 -2.12 -18.44 -15.75
C LYS A 203 -1.68 -19.76 -16.40
N VAL A 204 -2.22 -20.90 -15.97
CA VAL A 204 -1.91 -22.22 -16.55
C VAL A 204 -2.39 -22.27 -18.00
N ILE A 205 -3.65 -21.90 -18.26
CA ILE A 205 -4.24 -21.86 -19.60
C ILE A 205 -3.40 -20.97 -20.53
N LYS A 206 -3.04 -19.75 -20.09
CA LYS A 206 -2.18 -18.84 -20.86
C LYS A 206 -0.82 -19.45 -21.17
N ARG A 207 -0.21 -20.18 -20.23
CA ARG A 207 1.08 -20.85 -20.44
C ARG A 207 0.97 -21.96 -21.48
N GLU A 208 -0.11 -22.74 -21.46
CA GLU A 208 -0.34 -23.82 -22.44
C GLU A 208 -0.62 -23.29 -23.84
N LEU A 209 -1.46 -22.26 -23.97
CA LEU A 209 -1.73 -21.61 -25.25
C LEU A 209 -0.47 -21.02 -25.88
N ARG A 210 0.39 -20.40 -25.05
CA ARG A 210 1.72 -19.91 -25.49
C ARG A 210 2.59 -21.05 -26.00
N LYS A 211 2.62 -22.21 -25.34
CA LYS A 211 3.36 -23.40 -25.80
C LYS A 211 2.83 -23.90 -27.15
N LYS A 212 1.50 -23.93 -27.32
CA LYS A 212 0.84 -24.38 -28.55
C LYS A 212 0.89 -23.33 -29.69
N LYS A 213 1.52 -22.16 -29.49
CA LYS A 213 1.56 -21.02 -30.42
C LYS A 213 0.18 -20.58 -30.94
N VAL A 214 -0.89 -20.88 -30.21
CA VAL A 214 -2.25 -20.50 -30.59
C VAL A 214 -2.47 -19.06 -30.15
N ARG A 215 -2.64 -18.15 -31.12
CA ARG A 215 -3.11 -16.78 -30.89
C ARG A 215 -4.63 -16.79 -30.71
N SER A 216 -5.13 -17.35 -29.61
CA SER A 216 -6.54 -17.24 -29.25
C SER A 216 -6.78 -16.04 -28.34
N GLN A 217 -7.81 -15.24 -28.61
CA GLN A 217 -8.40 -14.28 -27.67
C GLN A 217 -9.13 -15.03 -26.54
N VAL A 218 -8.44 -15.88 -25.79
CA VAL A 218 -9.02 -16.48 -24.60
C VAL A 218 -9.22 -15.37 -23.58
N GLY A 219 -10.46 -15.26 -23.07
CA GLY A 219 -10.88 -14.27 -22.08
C GLY A 219 -9.84 -14.16 -20.98
N THR A 220 -9.27 -12.97 -20.83
CA THR A 220 -8.24 -12.73 -19.83
C THR A 220 -8.91 -12.53 -18.48
N PHE A 221 -8.75 -13.47 -17.56
CA PHE A 221 -9.01 -13.19 -16.15
C PHE A 221 -7.95 -12.23 -15.61
N ALA A 222 -8.31 -11.49 -14.55
CA ALA A 222 -7.42 -10.64 -13.77
C ALA A 222 -6.08 -11.34 -13.46
N THR A 223 -5.01 -10.56 -13.38
CA THR A 223 -3.64 -11.08 -13.25
C THR A 223 -3.14 -11.14 -11.81
N GLY A 224 -3.79 -10.40 -10.93
CA GLY A 224 -3.43 -10.29 -9.53
C GLY A 224 -4.60 -9.87 -8.66
N GLN A 225 -4.43 -10.12 -7.38
CA GLN A 225 -5.30 -9.63 -6.32
C GLN A 225 -4.49 -8.86 -5.27
N SER A 226 -5.14 -7.90 -4.63
CA SER A 226 -4.59 -7.15 -3.50
C SER A 226 -5.61 -6.89 -2.41
N THR A 227 -5.11 -6.55 -1.25
CA THR A 227 -5.92 -6.21 -0.08
C THR A 227 -5.37 -4.99 0.64
N GLN A 228 -6.18 -4.42 1.52
CA GLN A 228 -5.82 -3.29 2.36
C GLN A 228 -6.17 -3.58 3.82
N MET A 229 -5.30 -3.10 4.72
CA MET A 229 -5.54 -3.00 6.16
C MET A 229 -5.35 -1.55 6.65
N ILE A 230 -6.16 -1.17 7.64
CA ILE A 230 -6.19 0.15 8.26
C ILE A 230 -5.43 0.07 9.57
N ILE A 231 -4.42 0.93 9.71
CA ILE A 231 -3.57 1.05 10.89
C ILE A 231 -4.19 2.04 11.86
N GLY A 232 -4.20 1.71 13.15
CA GLY A 232 -4.55 2.64 14.22
C GLY A 232 -6.05 2.93 14.34
N ALA A 233 -6.92 2.17 13.67
CA ALA A 233 -8.35 2.18 13.95
C ALA A 233 -8.71 1.40 15.22
N ASP A 234 -7.81 0.50 15.67
CA ASP A 234 -7.95 -0.27 16.89
C ASP A 234 -6.61 -0.45 17.63
N GLY A 235 -6.63 -1.16 18.75
CA GLY A 235 -5.46 -1.52 19.54
C GLY A 235 -4.56 -2.60 18.92
N SER A 236 -4.63 -2.87 17.62
CA SER A 236 -3.78 -3.88 16.99
C SER A 236 -2.32 -3.42 16.94
N THR A 237 -1.43 -4.27 17.43
CA THR A 237 0.04 -4.12 17.35
C THR A 237 0.55 -4.39 15.94
N ASP A 238 1.77 -3.94 15.65
CA ASP A 238 2.40 -4.18 14.35
C ASP A 238 2.64 -5.67 14.09
N ALA A 239 2.90 -6.46 15.15
CA ALA A 239 2.98 -7.92 15.06
C ALA A 239 1.68 -8.52 14.49
N HIS A 240 0.50 -8.08 14.94
CA HIS A 240 -0.78 -8.55 14.39
C HIS A 240 -0.92 -8.24 12.89
N PHE A 241 -0.50 -7.05 12.45
CA PHE A 241 -0.54 -6.67 11.04
C PHE A 241 0.40 -7.54 10.19
N LEU A 242 1.61 -7.80 10.66
CA LEU A 242 2.60 -8.60 9.95
C LEU A 242 2.25 -10.08 9.91
N THR A 243 1.79 -10.67 11.03
CA THR A 243 1.26 -12.04 11.05
C THR A 243 0.08 -12.18 10.10
N ARG A 244 -0.84 -11.22 10.11
CA ARG A 244 -1.97 -11.25 9.17
C ARG A 244 -1.51 -11.15 7.72
N ALA A 245 -0.51 -10.32 7.44
CA ALA A 245 0.03 -10.19 6.09
C ALA A 245 0.68 -11.50 5.63
N GLU A 246 1.47 -12.16 6.48
CA GLU A 246 2.06 -13.47 6.22
C GLU A 246 0.99 -14.52 5.88
N ASP A 247 -0.08 -14.62 6.69
CA ASP A 247 -1.22 -15.50 6.41
C ASP A 247 -1.83 -15.22 5.04
N LEU A 248 -1.97 -13.94 4.68
CA LEU A 248 -2.60 -13.51 3.44
C LEU A 248 -1.71 -13.85 2.23
N TYR A 249 -0.39 -13.68 2.34
CA TYR A 249 0.55 -14.09 1.30
C TYR A 249 0.64 -15.61 1.18
N GLY A 250 0.67 -16.33 2.29
CA GLY A 250 0.76 -17.78 2.36
C GLY A 250 -0.45 -18.44 1.69
N ASN A 251 -1.65 -18.09 2.15
CA ASN A 251 -2.90 -18.74 1.79
C ASN A 251 -3.50 -18.24 0.46
N PHE A 252 -3.41 -16.93 0.17
CA PHE A 252 -4.07 -16.34 -1.01
C PHE A 252 -3.10 -15.92 -2.13
N LYS A 253 -1.78 -16.13 -1.93
CA LYS A 253 -0.73 -15.75 -2.88
C LYS A 253 -0.88 -14.30 -3.38
N LEU A 254 -1.21 -13.39 -2.46
CA LEU A 254 -1.37 -11.98 -2.78
C LEU A 254 -0.07 -11.39 -3.33
N ASN A 255 -0.18 -10.44 -4.24
CA ASN A 255 0.99 -9.73 -4.74
C ASN A 255 1.45 -8.64 -3.75
N ARG A 256 0.51 -8.04 -3.03
CA ARG A 256 0.76 -6.93 -2.10
C ARG A 256 -0.42 -6.72 -1.13
N VAL A 257 -0.07 -6.48 0.12
CA VAL A 257 -0.95 -5.90 1.15
C VAL A 257 -0.67 -4.39 1.21
N TYR A 258 -1.73 -3.59 1.20
CA TYR A 258 -1.66 -2.15 1.42
C TYR A 258 -1.96 -1.84 2.88
N TYR A 259 -1.15 -0.97 3.47
CA TYR A 259 -1.37 -0.41 4.79
C TYR A 259 -1.75 1.06 4.65
N SER A 260 -2.76 1.49 5.40
CA SER A 260 -3.21 2.88 5.45
C SER A 260 -3.36 3.33 6.89
N ALA A 261 -2.72 4.42 7.28
CA ALA A 261 -3.06 5.09 8.51
C ALA A 261 -4.55 5.50 8.50
N PHE A 262 -5.24 5.25 9.62
CA PHE A 262 -6.57 5.80 9.84
C PHE A 262 -6.51 7.33 9.80
N SER A 263 -7.34 7.93 8.95
CA SER A 263 -7.49 9.39 8.87
C SER A 263 -8.74 9.81 9.64
N PRO A 264 -8.68 10.87 10.47
CA PRO A 264 -9.83 11.30 11.24
C PRO A 264 -10.90 11.78 10.27
N ILE A 265 -12.13 11.34 10.50
CA ILE A 265 -13.29 11.82 9.77
C ILE A 265 -13.94 12.97 10.57
N PRO A 266 -14.63 13.92 9.91
CA PRO A 266 -15.17 15.10 10.60
C PRO A 266 -16.09 14.78 11.78
N GLU A 267 -16.84 13.68 11.69
CA GLU A 267 -17.73 13.17 12.73
C GLU A 267 -17.29 11.75 13.11
N PRO A 268 -16.21 11.61 13.91
CA PRO A 268 -15.67 10.30 14.26
C PRO A 268 -16.62 9.58 15.21
N SER A 269 -16.68 8.25 15.11
CA SER A 269 -17.35 7.46 16.12
C SER A 269 -16.56 7.52 17.43
N VAL A 270 -17.25 7.58 18.57
CA VAL A 270 -16.66 7.52 19.92
C VAL A 270 -15.81 6.27 20.14
N ILE A 271 -16.07 5.20 19.39
CA ILE A 271 -15.35 3.92 19.48
C ILE A 271 -13.93 4.01 18.87
N LEU A 272 -13.68 5.00 18.00
CA LEU A 272 -12.40 5.16 17.33
C LEU A 272 -11.43 6.03 18.14
N PRO A 273 -10.11 5.79 18.00
CA PRO A 273 -9.10 6.67 18.55
C PRO A 273 -9.25 8.11 18.02
N LEU A 274 -9.12 9.09 18.92
CA LEU A 274 -9.22 10.52 18.60
C LEU A 274 -8.04 11.04 17.77
N LYS A 275 -6.87 10.41 17.90
CA LYS A 275 -5.65 10.78 17.18
C LYS A 275 -5.33 9.74 16.12
N SER A 276 -4.99 10.22 14.93
CA SER A 276 -4.40 9.35 13.90
C SER A 276 -3.06 8.78 14.34
N PRO A 277 -2.75 7.54 13.91
CA PRO A 277 -1.41 7.02 14.11
C PRO A 277 -0.38 7.85 13.34
N PRO A 278 0.88 7.92 13.82
CA PRO A 278 1.95 8.56 13.07
C PRO A 278 2.09 7.96 11.67
N LEU A 279 2.18 8.78 10.62
CA LEU A 279 2.36 8.31 9.23
C LEU A 279 3.63 7.45 9.08
N VAL A 280 4.64 7.69 9.91
CA VAL A 280 5.86 6.89 9.96
C VAL A 280 5.56 5.42 10.27
N ARG A 281 4.53 5.12 11.07
CA ARG A 281 4.12 3.73 11.38
C ARG A 281 3.69 2.97 10.13
N GLU A 282 2.93 3.62 9.23
CA GLU A 282 2.56 3.03 7.94
C GLU A 282 3.80 2.69 7.11
N HIS A 283 4.75 3.61 7.04
CA HIS A 283 6.01 3.39 6.31
C HIS A 283 6.83 2.25 6.93
N ARG A 284 6.90 2.16 8.26
CA ARG A 284 7.60 1.07 8.97
C ARG A 284 6.97 -0.29 8.69
N LEU A 285 5.66 -0.39 8.64
CA LEU A 285 4.96 -1.63 8.27
C LEU A 285 5.27 -2.05 6.84
N TYR A 286 5.30 -1.13 5.87
CA TYR A 286 5.75 -1.46 4.51
C TYR A 286 7.21 -1.94 4.47
N GLN A 287 8.10 -1.32 5.25
CA GLN A 287 9.50 -1.76 5.35
C GLN A 287 9.60 -3.17 5.95
N ALA A 288 8.87 -3.45 7.03
CA ALA A 288 8.86 -4.77 7.65
C ALA A 288 8.24 -5.84 6.76
N ASP A 289 7.10 -5.57 6.10
CA ASP A 289 6.49 -6.44 5.09
C ASP A 289 7.49 -6.83 3.99
N TRP A 290 8.27 -5.85 3.51
CA TRP A 290 9.31 -6.09 2.52
C TRP A 290 10.42 -7.03 3.03
N LEU A 291 10.81 -6.91 4.31
CA LEU A 291 11.78 -7.81 4.94
C LEU A 291 11.26 -9.26 5.00
N LEU A 292 10.00 -9.46 5.37
CA LEU A 292 9.38 -10.79 5.38
C LEU A 292 9.43 -11.42 3.98
N ARG A 293 8.99 -10.67 2.97
CA ARG A 293 8.81 -11.19 1.61
C ARG A 293 10.10 -11.46 0.84
N PHE A 294 11.10 -10.61 1.00
CA PHE A 294 12.28 -10.63 0.11
C PHE A 294 13.59 -10.92 0.84
N TYR A 295 13.65 -10.74 2.16
CA TYR A 295 14.84 -11.01 2.96
C TYR A 295 14.71 -12.28 3.82
N GLY A 296 13.54 -12.92 3.87
CA GLY A 296 13.31 -14.13 4.64
C GLY A 296 13.37 -13.90 6.15
N TYR A 297 12.83 -12.77 6.60
CA TYR A 297 12.58 -12.54 8.02
C TYR A 297 11.30 -13.25 8.46
N ASP A 298 11.26 -13.67 9.72
CA ASP A 298 10.03 -14.14 10.36
C ASP A 298 9.42 -13.02 11.22
N VAL A 299 8.09 -13.07 11.41
CA VAL A 299 7.39 -12.07 12.24
C VAL A 299 7.89 -12.11 13.69
N ALA A 300 8.04 -13.31 14.26
CA ALA A 300 8.53 -13.50 15.63
C ALA A 300 9.96 -12.99 15.82
N GLU A 301 10.76 -13.01 14.75
CA GLU A 301 12.14 -12.51 14.76
C GLU A 301 12.20 -10.98 14.72
N LEU A 302 11.34 -10.33 13.91
CA LEU A 302 11.24 -8.86 13.90
C LEU A 302 10.55 -8.32 15.15
N MET A 303 9.59 -9.06 15.69
CA MET A 303 8.64 -8.59 16.69
C MET A 303 8.52 -9.64 17.81
N PRO A 304 9.49 -9.68 18.74
CA PRO A 304 9.43 -10.59 19.87
C PRO A 304 8.27 -10.18 20.81
N ALA A 305 7.82 -11.09 21.66
CA ALA A 305 6.64 -10.89 22.50
C ALA A 305 6.75 -9.66 23.43
N GLU A 306 7.98 -9.32 23.84
CA GLU A 306 8.28 -8.18 24.70
C GLU A 306 8.20 -6.84 23.95
N ALA A 307 8.35 -6.84 22.61
CA ALA A 307 8.34 -5.66 21.77
C ALA A 307 7.48 -5.89 20.50
N PRO A 308 6.14 -5.86 20.63
CA PRO A 308 5.22 -6.19 19.54
C PRO A 308 4.96 -5.02 18.56
N ASN A 309 5.58 -3.86 18.77
CA ASN A 309 5.48 -2.67 17.89
C ASN A 309 6.85 -2.27 17.33
N LEU A 310 6.86 -1.75 16.10
CA LEU A 310 8.09 -1.35 15.40
C LEU A 310 8.62 -0.03 15.98
N ASP A 311 9.94 0.11 16.05
CA ASP A 311 10.57 1.39 16.34
C ASP A 311 10.21 2.42 15.24
N LEU A 312 9.71 3.59 15.64
CA LEU A 312 9.37 4.65 14.71
C LEU A 312 10.62 5.42 14.25
N ASP A 313 11.63 5.54 15.11
CA ASP A 313 12.82 6.37 14.86
C ASP A 313 13.81 5.74 13.88
N ILE A 314 13.89 4.41 13.87
CA ILE A 314 14.88 3.63 13.11
C ILE A 314 14.21 2.62 12.19
N ASP A 315 14.88 2.24 11.10
CA ASP A 315 14.34 1.24 10.19
C ASP A 315 14.26 -0.16 10.82
N PRO A 316 13.28 -1.02 10.47
CA PRO A 316 13.09 -2.32 11.09
C PRO A 316 14.31 -3.25 10.99
N LYS A 317 15.07 -3.13 9.89
CA LYS A 317 16.27 -3.94 9.65
C LYS A 317 17.40 -3.54 10.60
N LEU A 318 17.60 -2.25 10.80
CA LEU A 318 18.52 -1.70 11.79
C LEU A 318 18.08 -2.01 13.22
N SER A 319 16.81 -1.83 13.57
CA SER A 319 16.27 -2.18 14.89
C SER A 319 16.53 -3.65 15.23
N TRP A 320 16.31 -4.55 14.27
CA TRP A 320 16.66 -5.96 14.44
C TRP A 320 18.16 -6.17 14.65
N ALA A 321 19.01 -5.50 13.87
CA ALA A 321 20.46 -5.66 13.96
C ALA A 321 21.05 -5.14 15.28
N LEU A 322 20.46 -4.08 15.84
CA LEU A 322 20.85 -3.51 17.13
C LEU A 322 20.44 -4.40 18.32
N ARG A 323 19.34 -5.14 18.20
CA ARG A 323 18.94 -6.16 19.20
C ARG A 323 19.79 -7.42 19.09
N ASN A 324 20.22 -7.78 17.89
CA ASN A 324 20.95 -9.02 17.62
C ASN A 324 22.47 -8.80 17.43
N ARG A 325 23.11 -8.07 18.35
CA ARG A 325 24.54 -7.75 18.23
C ARG A 325 25.47 -8.96 18.30
N GLN A 326 25.04 -10.08 18.84
CA GLN A 326 25.78 -11.33 18.82
C GLN A 326 26.06 -11.83 17.40
N VAL A 327 25.18 -11.51 16.43
CA VAL A 327 25.32 -11.95 15.02
C VAL A 327 26.33 -11.10 14.25
N PHE A 328 26.58 -9.86 14.69
CA PHE A 328 27.40 -8.89 13.97
C PHE A 328 28.77 -8.68 14.62
N PRO A 329 29.82 -8.41 13.82
CA PRO A 329 29.78 -8.17 12.36
C PRO A 329 29.79 -9.45 11.51
N VAL A 330 29.20 -9.37 10.32
CA VAL A 330 29.06 -10.49 9.35
C VAL A 330 30.16 -10.41 8.29
N ASP A 331 30.88 -11.52 8.03
CA ASP A 331 31.92 -11.59 7.00
C ASP A 331 31.30 -11.78 5.61
N VAL A 332 31.46 -10.78 4.72
CA VAL A 332 30.86 -10.85 3.37
C VAL A 332 31.43 -11.96 2.49
N ASN A 333 32.66 -12.39 2.75
CA ASN A 333 33.34 -13.39 1.96
C ASN A 333 32.97 -14.81 2.38
N ARG A 334 32.61 -15.01 3.66
CA ARG A 334 32.38 -16.36 4.23
C ARG A 334 30.93 -16.63 4.62
N SER A 335 30.21 -15.64 5.14
CA SER A 335 28.89 -15.85 5.73
C SER A 335 27.83 -16.25 4.69
N PRO A 336 26.84 -17.07 5.05
CA PRO A 336 25.78 -17.47 4.13
C PRO A 336 24.88 -16.26 3.76
N ILE A 337 24.10 -16.38 2.68
CA ILE A 337 23.36 -15.25 2.11
C ILE A 337 22.30 -14.70 3.08
N GLU A 338 21.74 -15.58 3.91
CA GLU A 338 20.75 -15.30 4.93
C GLU A 338 21.30 -14.29 5.95
N LEU A 339 22.58 -14.38 6.32
CA LEU A 339 23.22 -13.41 7.21
C LEU A 339 23.54 -12.09 6.50
N LEU A 340 23.86 -12.12 5.20
CA LEU A 340 24.03 -10.90 4.41
C LEU A 340 22.72 -10.12 4.31
N TYR A 341 21.60 -10.83 4.17
CA TYR A 341 20.28 -10.23 4.20
C TYR A 341 19.97 -9.54 5.52
N ARG A 342 20.70 -9.80 6.60
CA ARG A 342 20.52 -9.11 7.87
C ARG A 342 21.32 -7.81 8.02
N ILE A 343 22.31 -7.55 7.17
CA ILE A 343 23.14 -6.35 7.22
C ILE A 343 22.29 -5.10 6.87
N PRO A 344 22.15 -4.12 7.80
CA PRO A 344 21.43 -2.87 7.53
C PRO A 344 22.03 -2.11 6.34
N GLY A 345 21.18 -1.59 5.46
CA GLY A 345 21.59 -0.87 4.24
C GLY A 345 22.01 -1.76 3.07
N LEU A 346 22.12 -3.08 3.24
CA LEU A 346 22.40 -4.02 2.15
C LEU A 346 21.12 -4.54 1.50
N GLY A 347 20.98 -4.29 0.19
CA GLY A 347 19.84 -4.73 -0.63
C GLY A 347 19.91 -6.20 -1.06
N VAL A 348 18.77 -6.86 -1.32
CA VAL A 348 18.70 -8.27 -1.80
C VAL A 348 19.56 -8.50 -3.05
N ARG A 349 19.41 -7.64 -4.07
CA ARG A 349 20.19 -7.74 -5.32
C ARG A 349 21.69 -7.61 -5.08
N ASN A 350 22.09 -6.72 -4.17
CA ASN A 350 23.50 -6.51 -3.85
C ASN A 350 24.07 -7.68 -3.02
N ALA A 351 23.31 -8.24 -2.07
CA ALA A 351 23.69 -9.44 -1.36
C ALA A 351 23.87 -10.65 -2.32
N GLN A 352 22.98 -10.83 -3.29
CA GLN A 352 23.15 -11.87 -4.33
C GLN A 352 24.40 -11.65 -5.19
N ARG A 353 24.67 -10.40 -5.60
CA ARG A 353 25.89 -10.03 -6.34
C ARG A 353 27.16 -10.30 -5.52
N ILE A 354 27.15 -9.99 -4.22
CA ILE A 354 28.25 -10.30 -3.29
C ILE A 354 28.53 -11.80 -3.27
N VAL A 355 27.50 -12.63 -3.12
CA VAL A 355 27.65 -14.11 -3.11
C VAL A 355 28.16 -14.64 -4.44
N GLY A 356 27.78 -14.02 -5.57
CA GLY A 356 28.32 -14.37 -6.88
C GLY A 356 29.79 -13.99 -7.03
N LEU A 357 30.15 -12.75 -6.68
CA LEU A 357 31.50 -12.21 -6.87
C LEU A 357 32.54 -12.87 -5.97
N ARG A 358 32.19 -13.19 -4.71
CA ARG A 358 33.13 -13.80 -3.76
C ARG A 358 33.62 -15.20 -4.17
N ARG A 359 32.99 -15.82 -5.18
CA ARG A 359 33.46 -17.07 -5.80
C ARG A 359 34.68 -16.87 -6.70
N HIS A 360 34.87 -15.66 -7.22
CA HIS A 360 35.93 -15.33 -8.16
C HIS A 360 37.11 -14.65 -7.48
N HIS A 361 36.86 -13.75 -6.53
CA HIS A 361 37.90 -13.12 -5.74
C HIS A 361 37.36 -12.69 -4.37
N ALA A 362 38.26 -12.54 -3.42
CA ALA A 362 37.88 -12.10 -2.09
C ALA A 362 37.58 -10.57 -2.11
N LEU A 363 36.38 -10.21 -1.65
CA LEU A 363 35.80 -8.88 -1.73
C LEU A 363 36.46 -7.89 -0.77
N ARG A 364 36.73 -6.70 -1.30
CA ARG A 364 37.24 -5.52 -0.58
C ARG A 364 36.20 -4.41 -0.53
N LEU A 365 36.41 -3.38 0.29
CA LEU A 365 35.53 -2.20 0.33
C LEU A 365 35.33 -1.56 -1.05
N GLN A 366 36.40 -1.52 -1.86
CA GLN A 366 36.33 -0.96 -3.21
C GLN A 366 35.30 -1.68 -4.11
N ASP A 367 35.11 -2.98 -3.94
CA ASP A 367 34.12 -3.74 -4.70
C ASP A 367 32.69 -3.37 -4.29
N LEU A 368 32.47 -3.13 -2.98
CA LEU A 368 31.19 -2.70 -2.46
C LEU A 368 30.81 -1.28 -2.91
N ILE A 369 31.81 -0.38 -3.06
CA ILE A 369 31.61 0.95 -3.67
C ILE A 369 31.13 0.79 -5.12
N LYS A 370 31.76 -0.09 -5.91
CA LYS A 370 31.36 -0.36 -7.29
C LYS A 370 29.95 -0.94 -7.41
N LEU A 371 29.54 -1.75 -6.42
CA LEU A 371 28.16 -2.26 -6.31
C LEU A 371 27.15 -1.20 -5.84
N ARG A 372 27.59 0.04 -5.54
CA ARG A 372 26.77 1.13 -5.01
C ARG A 372 26.04 0.74 -3.73
N VAL A 373 26.69 -0.02 -2.86
CA VAL A 373 26.15 -0.36 -1.53
C VAL A 373 26.19 0.87 -0.63
N ASN A 374 25.18 1.05 0.22
CA ASN A 374 25.19 2.11 1.23
C ASN A 374 26.19 1.79 2.34
N LEU A 375 27.46 2.10 2.11
CA LEU A 375 28.55 1.78 3.02
C LEU A 375 28.38 2.42 4.39
N LYS A 376 27.92 3.68 4.47
CA LYS A 376 27.73 4.38 5.75
C LYS A 376 26.84 3.57 6.71
N LYS A 377 25.79 2.92 6.18
CA LYS A 377 24.91 2.04 6.97
C LYS A 377 25.49 0.64 7.20
N CYS A 378 26.22 0.07 6.23
CA CYS A 378 26.67 -1.33 6.29
C CYS A 378 27.96 -1.53 7.11
N LEU A 379 28.90 -0.58 7.08
CA LEU A 379 30.25 -0.72 7.66
C LEU A 379 30.28 -1.16 9.14
N PRO A 380 29.38 -0.69 10.04
CA PRO A 380 29.37 -1.14 11.42
C PRO A 380 28.98 -2.62 11.61
N PHE A 381 28.35 -3.23 10.59
CA PHE A 381 27.74 -4.54 10.66
C PHE A 381 28.46 -5.59 9.79
N MET A 382 29.51 -5.23 9.07
CA MET A 382 30.16 -6.13 8.12
C MET A 382 31.68 -6.16 8.24
N ILE A 383 32.28 -7.30 7.91
CA ILE A 383 33.73 -7.47 7.72
C ILE A 383 34.01 -7.66 6.23
N CYS A 384 35.05 -6.97 5.75
CA CYS A 384 35.72 -7.21 4.46
C CYS A 384 37.22 -7.46 4.72
N ILE A 385 37.98 -7.85 3.69
CA ILE A 385 39.43 -8.12 3.85
C ILE A 385 40.18 -6.90 4.41
N ASP A 386 39.77 -5.71 3.98
CA ASP A 386 40.36 -4.43 4.29
C ASP A 386 39.55 -3.62 5.32
N HIS A 387 38.53 -4.22 5.94
CA HIS A 387 37.66 -3.55 6.91
C HIS A 387 37.16 -4.49 8.00
N SER A 388 37.46 -4.16 9.25
CA SER A 388 36.89 -4.82 10.43
C SER A 388 36.45 -3.76 11.44
N PRO A 389 35.14 -3.64 11.74
CA PRO A 389 34.67 -2.67 12.73
C PRO A 389 35.10 -3.10 14.13
N SER A 390 35.63 -2.17 14.93
CA SER A 390 35.95 -2.48 16.33
C SER A 390 34.64 -2.55 17.15
N ARG A 391 34.47 -3.63 17.93
CA ARG A 391 33.23 -3.88 18.68
C ARG A 391 32.97 -2.82 19.77
N LEU A 392 34.04 -2.18 20.27
CA LEU A 392 34.00 -1.20 21.35
C LEU A 392 33.62 0.21 20.89
N GLU A 393 33.87 0.57 19.62
CA GLU A 393 33.54 1.91 19.09
C GLU A 393 32.04 2.10 18.88
N TRP A 394 31.30 1.01 18.62
CA TRP A 394 29.91 1.03 18.14
C TRP A 394 28.95 0.32 19.11
N SER A 395 28.70 0.91 20.28
CA SER A 395 27.61 0.47 21.16
C SER A 395 26.25 0.61 20.46
N SER A 396 25.27 -0.22 20.82
CA SER A 396 23.93 -0.17 20.20
C SER A 396 23.27 1.21 20.36
N GLU A 397 23.51 1.89 21.48
CA GLU A 397 23.02 3.24 21.74
C GLU A 397 23.65 4.28 20.81
N ARG A 398 24.97 4.22 20.60
CA ARG A 398 25.68 5.13 19.68
C ARG A 398 25.24 4.92 18.23
N LEU A 399 25.04 3.68 17.82
CA LEU A 399 24.52 3.37 16.49
C LEU A 399 23.08 3.86 16.32
N ARG A 400 22.23 3.68 17.34
CA ARG A 400 20.86 4.21 17.33
C ARG A 400 20.89 5.74 17.19
N ALA A 401 21.69 6.44 17.99
CA ALA A 401 21.82 7.90 17.91
C ALA A 401 22.37 8.38 16.57
N HIS A 402 23.28 7.63 15.94
CA HIS A 402 23.86 7.99 14.65
C HIS A 402 22.87 7.87 13.48
N PHE A 403 21.92 6.93 13.55
CA PHE A 403 20.97 6.65 12.47
C PHE A 403 19.54 7.14 12.74
N ALA A 404 19.21 7.53 13.98
CA ALA A 404 17.96 8.19 14.32
C ALA A 404 17.92 9.61 13.70
N PRO A 405 16.73 10.15 13.43
CA PRO A 405 16.60 11.56 13.08
C PRO A 405 17.24 12.44 14.18
N PRO A 406 17.84 13.59 13.82
CA PRO A 406 18.39 14.50 14.81
C PRO A 406 17.28 14.92 15.79
N PRO A 407 17.58 15.09 17.08
CA PRO A 407 16.59 15.52 18.05
C PRO A 407 16.01 16.86 17.63
N GLU A 408 14.69 16.92 17.45
CA GLU A 408 13.99 18.20 17.27
C GLU A 408 13.92 18.87 18.65
N GLN A 409 14.53 20.05 18.76
CA GLN A 409 14.37 20.90 19.93
C GLN A 409 12.92 21.35 19.98
N LEU A 410 12.16 20.86 20.97
CA LEU A 410 10.83 21.38 21.27
C LEU A 410 11.00 22.82 21.76
N GLU A 411 10.80 23.79 20.88
CA GLU A 411 10.68 25.17 21.30
C GLU A 411 9.42 25.29 22.16
N LEU A 412 9.61 25.68 23.43
CA LEU A 412 8.51 26.10 24.29
C LEU A 412 7.94 27.38 23.69
N SER A 413 6.85 27.28 22.92
CA SER A 413 6.09 28.47 22.51
C SER A 413 5.50 29.11 23.77
N PHE A 414 5.98 30.31 24.09
CA PHE A 414 5.43 31.20 25.12
C PHE A 414 4.36 32.13 24.55
N ASP A 415 3.82 31.82 23.36
CA ASP A 415 2.78 32.66 22.78
C ASP A 415 1.48 32.53 23.60
N PRO A 416 0.82 33.65 23.93
CA PRO A 416 -0.46 33.61 24.61
C PRO A 416 -1.48 32.86 23.74
N PRO A 417 -2.41 32.10 24.34
CA PRO A 417 -3.37 31.30 23.58
C PRO A 417 -4.14 32.20 22.61
N SER A 418 -3.94 31.99 21.32
CA SER A 418 -4.59 32.75 20.27
C SER A 418 -6.11 32.57 20.41
N THR A 419 -6.83 33.67 20.58
CA THR A 419 -8.30 33.67 20.56
C THR A 419 -8.77 33.08 19.22
N SER A 420 -9.70 32.13 19.34
CA SER A 420 -10.26 31.33 18.26
C SER A 420 -10.61 32.15 17.01
N LYS A 421 -9.92 31.85 15.90
CA LYS A 421 -10.42 32.04 14.54
C LYS A 421 -10.38 30.68 13.82
N PRO A 422 -11.32 30.44 12.88
CA PRO A 422 -11.59 29.09 12.39
C PRO A 422 -10.39 28.50 11.66
N VAL A 423 -10.13 27.23 11.97
CA VAL A 423 -9.01 26.40 11.50
C VAL A 423 -8.96 26.41 9.97
N SER A 424 -7.99 27.15 9.42
CA SER A 424 -7.42 26.83 8.12
C SER A 424 -6.41 25.70 8.32
N SER A 425 -6.53 24.65 7.52
CA SER A 425 -5.79 23.40 7.66
C SER A 425 -4.45 23.48 6.91
N ASP A 426 -3.47 24.14 7.51
CA ASP A 426 -2.08 24.09 7.04
C ASP A 426 -1.30 23.01 7.82
N LEU A 427 -1.20 21.81 7.25
CA LEU A 427 -0.19 20.81 7.61
C LEU A 427 1.07 21.09 6.77
N SER A 428 2.00 21.91 7.27
CA SER A 428 3.16 22.38 6.50
C SER A 428 4.55 21.98 7.03
N THR A 429 4.66 21.05 7.98
CA THR A 429 5.98 20.66 8.54
C THR A 429 6.25 19.15 8.57
N ALA A 430 5.88 18.43 7.50
CA ALA A 430 6.38 17.07 7.28
C ALA A 430 7.35 17.05 6.10
N LYS A 431 8.65 16.87 6.39
CA LYS A 431 9.69 16.66 5.38
C LYS A 431 9.30 15.50 4.46
N GLU A 432 9.40 15.76 3.16
CA GLU A 432 9.05 14.87 2.06
C GLU A 432 9.72 13.49 2.19
N ALA A 433 8.91 12.44 2.30
CA ALA A 433 9.37 11.08 2.12
C ALA A 433 9.43 10.79 0.61
N HIS A 434 10.65 10.65 0.07
CA HIS A 434 10.85 10.15 -1.29
C HIS A 434 10.34 8.70 -1.40
N HIS A 435 9.09 8.55 -1.85
CA HIS A 435 8.55 7.28 -2.32
C HIS A 435 9.18 6.97 -3.69
N GLY A 436 10.32 6.28 -3.69
CA GLY A 436 10.99 5.93 -4.95
C GLY A 436 12.08 4.88 -4.91
N GLU A 437 12.60 4.50 -3.74
CA GLU A 437 13.66 3.49 -3.66
C GLU A 437 13.27 2.38 -2.68
N PHE A 438 12.72 1.30 -3.25
CA PHE A 438 12.66 -0.03 -2.62
C PHE A 438 13.12 -1.09 -3.62
#